data_AF-A0A7X4CJ47-F1
#
_entry.id   AF-A0A7X4CJ47-F1
#
_cell.length_a   1.000
_cell.length_b   1.000
_cell.length_c   1.000
_cell.angle_alpha   90.00
_cell.angle_beta   90.00
_cell.angle_gamma   90.00
#
_symmetry.space_group_name_H-M   'P 1'
#
loop_
_entity.id
_entity.type
_entity.pdbx_description
1 polymer ?
#
loop_
_entity_poly.entity_id
_entity_poly.type
_entity_poly.pdbx_seq_one_letter_code
_entity_poly.pdbx_strand_id
1 'polypeptide(L)' 'RLDFFVRDSDEAIFVNEINTIPVFTPISMYPKLWEASGVSYGELIDRLVQLGIERHEDKQKTKTAR' A
#
# COMPACT_ATOMS: atom_id res chain seq x y z
N ARG A 1 -3.79 -1.90 1.58
CA ARG A 1 -3.97 -2.24 3.02
C ARG A 1 -4.59 -3.63 3.08
N LEU A 2 -4.11 -4.50 3.95
CA LEU A 2 -4.69 -5.81 4.20
C LEU A 2 -5.28 -5.79 5.61
N ASP A 3 -6.57 -6.11 5.71
CA ASP A 3 -7.27 -6.20 6.98
C ASP A 3 -7.44 -7.68 7.32
N PHE A 4 -7.15 -8.06 8.55
CA PHE A 4 -7.10 -9.45 9.00
C PHE A 4 -8.00 -9.67 10.22
N PHE A 5 -8.50 -10.90 10.36
CA PHE A 5 -8.97 -11.42 11.64
C PHE A 5 -7.88 -12.31 12.24
N VAL A 6 -7.65 -12.18 13.55
CA VAL A 6 -6.77 -13.05 14.32
C VAL A 6 -7.63 -13.79 15.33
N ARG A 7 -7.53 -15.13 15.35
CA ARG A 7 -8.27 -15.96 16.29
C ARG A 7 -7.42 -16.26 17.52
N ASP A 8 -7.85 -15.79 18.69
CA ASP A 8 -7.08 -15.88 19.94
C ASP A 8 -6.76 -17.32 20.40
N SER A 9 -7.57 -18.31 20.01
CA SER A 9 -7.40 -19.70 20.48
C SER A 9 -6.13 -20.39 19.98
N ASP A 10 -5.66 -20.00 18.79
CA ASP A 10 -4.55 -20.65 18.09
C ASP A 10 -3.74 -19.68 17.21
N GLU A 11 -3.93 -18.37 17.40
CA GLU A 11 -3.30 -17.27 16.66
C GLU A 11 -3.48 -17.36 15.13
N ALA A 12 -4.48 -18.12 14.67
CA ALA A 12 -4.74 -18.28 13.25
C ALA A 12 -5.14 -16.93 12.62
N ILE A 13 -4.48 -16.59 11.51
CA ILE A 13 -4.69 -15.34 10.77
C ILE A 13 -5.54 -15.62 9.53
N PHE A 14 -6.62 -14.87 9.37
CA PHE A 14 -7.51 -14.93 8.23
C PHE A 14 -7.53 -13.59 7.51
N VAL A 15 -7.35 -13.59 6.19
CA VAL A 15 -7.47 -12.38 5.38
C VAL A 15 -8.95 -12.02 5.27
N ASN A 16 -9.32 -10.81 5.68
CA ASN A 16 -10.68 -10.30 5.56
C ASN A 16 -10.84 -9.55 4.23
N GLU A 17 -10.04 -8.50 4.02
CA GLU A 17 -10.19 -7.61 2.86
C GLU A 17 -8.84 -7.12 2.34
N ILE A 18 -8.76 -6.96 1.01
CA ILE A 18 -7.65 -6.29 0.33
C ILE A 18 -8.12 -4.94 -0.21
N ASN A 19 -7.60 -3.87 0.38
CA ASN A 19 -7.90 -2.49 -0.02
C ASN A 19 -6.77 -1.94 -0.90
N THR A 20 -7.01 -1.82 -2.21
CA THR A 20 -6.04 -1.28 -3.19
C THR A 20 -5.98 0.25 -3.18
N ILE A 21 -7.10 0.91 -2.87
CA ILE A 21 -7.19 2.37 -2.68
C ILE A 21 -7.80 2.64 -1.30
N PRO A 22 -7.02 2.56 -0.22
CA PRO A 22 -7.52 2.87 1.11
C PRO A 22 -7.76 4.38 1.27
N VAL A 23 -8.60 4.76 2.23
CA VAL A 23 -8.70 6.17 2.67
C VAL A 23 -7.29 6.66 3.06
N PHE A 24 -6.93 7.83 2.54
CA PHE A 24 -5.55 8.32 2.53
C PHE A 24 -5.37 9.64 3.28
N THR A 25 -6.26 9.98 4.22
CA THR A 25 -6.07 11.19 5.04
C THR A 25 -4.93 10.97 6.06
N PRO A 26 -4.28 12.02 6.59
CA PRO A 26 -3.17 11.85 7.55
C PRO A 26 -3.52 11.06 8.82
N ILE A 27 -4.80 11.03 9.20
CA ILE A 27 -5.31 10.28 10.36
C ILE A 27 -5.81 8.86 9.99
N SER A 28 -5.78 8.49 8.71
CA SER A 28 -6.22 7.18 8.25
C SER A 28 -5.21 6.10 8.63
N MET A 29 -5.71 4.87 8.79
CA MET A 29 -4.88 3.72 9.18
C MET A 29 -3.71 3.45 8.23
N TYR A 30 -3.88 3.63 6.92
CA TYR A 30 -2.80 3.33 5.97
C TYR A 30 -1.59 4.26 6.17
N PRO A 31 -1.72 5.61 6.14
CA PRO A 31 -0.64 6.51 6.53
C PRO A 31 -0.08 6.28 7.93
N LYS A 32 -0.94 6.04 8.93
CA LYS A 32 -0.52 5.87 10.33
C LYS A 32 0.39 4.64 10.54
N LEU A 33 0.14 3.54 9.83
CA LEU A 33 0.99 2.35 9.90
C LEU A 33 2.39 2.59 9.32
N TRP A 34 2.51 3.41 8.28
CA TRP A 34 3.80 3.81 7.72
C TRP A 34 4.54 4.81 8.62
N GLU A 35 3.83 5.75 9.23
CA GLU A 35 4.42 6.66 10.21
C GLU A 35 4.99 5.88 11.40
N ALA A 36 4.27 4.89 11.90
CA ALA A 36 4.74 4.00 12.96
C ALA A 36 5.95 3.14 12.55
N SER A 37 6.18 2.91 11.25
CA SER A 37 7.37 2.24 10.73
C SER A 37 8.51 3.21 10.36
N GLY A 38 8.36 4.49 10.67
CA GLY A 38 9.39 5.52 10.47
C GLY A 38 9.35 6.23 9.12
N VAL A 39 8.27 6.08 8.35
CA VAL A 39 8.08 6.79 7.07
C VAL A 39 7.00 7.85 7.25
N SER A 40 7.38 9.12 7.14
CA SER A 40 6.44 10.23 7.29
C SER A 40 5.40 10.24 6.16
N TYR A 41 4.27 10.92 6.39
CA TYR A 41 3.20 11.03 5.41
C TYR A 41 3.66 11.64 4.07
N GLY A 42 4.55 12.65 4.12
CA GLY A 42 5.13 13.27 2.92
C GLY A 42 5.99 12.29 2.14
N GLU A 43 6.93 11.61 2.81
CA GLU A 43 7.80 10.60 2.20
C GLU A 43 7.00 9.45 1.58
N LEU A 44 5.89 9.03 2.21
CA LEU A 44 5.00 8.02 1.67
C LEU A 44 4.34 8.46 0.36
N ILE A 45 3.85 9.71 0.29
CA ILE A 45 3.25 10.26 -0.94
C ILE A 45 4.29 10.30 -2.05
N ASP A 46 5.47 10.87 -1.78
CA ASP A 46 6.55 10.99 -2.75
C ASP A 46 6.95 9.62 -3.31
N ARG A 47 7.06 8.62 -2.42
CA ARG A 47 7.37 7.24 -2.81
C ARG A 47 6.28 6.63 -3.70
N LEU A 48 4.99 6.84 -3.40
CA LEU A 48 3.90 6.30 -4.22
C LEU A 48 3.84 6.94 -5.60
N VAL A 49 4.09 8.25 -5.69
CA VAL A 49 4.18 8.96 -6.99
C VAL A 49 5.33 8.39 -7.81
N GLN A 50 6.52 8.26 -7.20
CA GLN A 50 7.70 7.72 -7.86
C GLN A 50 7.47 6.29 -8.38
N LEU A 51 6.90 5.40 -7.57
CA LEU A 51 6.51 4.04 -7.98
C LEU A 51 5.52 4.05 -9.15
N GLY A 52 4.62 5.03 -9.20
CA GLY A 52 3.67 5.22 -10.29
C GLY A 52 4.36 5.55 -11.62
N ILE A 53 5.36 6.44 -11.58
CA ILE A 53 6.18 6.81 -12.74
C ILE A 53 7.02 5.62 -13.21
N GLU A 54 7.74 4.95 -12.31
CA GLU A 54 8.56 3.77 -12.63
C GLU A 54 7.72 2.66 -13.30
N ARG A 55 6.56 2.35 -12.72
CA ARG A 55 5.64 1.37 -13.30
C ARG A 55 5.13 1.80 -14.68
N HIS A 56 4.89 3.10 -14.88
CA HIS A 56 4.47 3.62 -16.17
C HIS A 56 5.56 3.40 -17.22
N GLU A 57 6.80 3.78 -16.93
CA GLU A 57 7.95 3.63 -17.81
C GLU A 57 8.20 2.17 -18.19
N ASP A 58 8.19 1.26 -17.21
CA ASP A 58 8.36 -0.18 -17.45
C ASP A 58 7.27 -0.77 -18.35
N LYS A 59 6.03 -0.28 -18.20
CA LYS A 59 4.94 -0.65 -19.10
C LYS A 59 5.16 -0.12 -20.52
N GLN A 60 5.79 1.03 -20.71
CA GLN A 60 6.09 1.53 -22.06
C GLN A 60 7.19 0.70 -22.74
N LYS A 61 8.25 0.30 -22.00
CA LYS A 61 9.35 -0.52 -22.54
C LYS A 61 8.89 -1.88 -23.09
N THR A 62 7.84 -2.43 -22.51
CA THR A 62 7.28 -3.74 -22.86
C THR A 62 6.13 -3.68 -23.87
N LYS A 63 5.75 -2.49 -24.35
CA LYS A 63 4.82 -2.36 -25.48
C LYS A 63 5.55 -2.68 -26.78
N THR A 64 5.52 -3.94 -27.20
CA THR A 64 5.83 -4.31 -28.57
C THR A 64 4.77 -3.71 -29.50
N ALA A 65 5.22 -3.05 -30.57
CA ALA A 65 4.35 -2.61 -31.65
C ALA A 65 3.63 -3.84 -32.23
N ARG A 66 2.32 -3.87 -32.11
CA ARG A 66 1.46 -4.68 -32.97
C ARG A 66 1.15 -3.88 -34.22
#